data_AF-A0A7R9IU41-F1
#
_entry.id   AF-A0A7R9IU41-F1
#
_cell.length_a   1.000
_cell.length_b   1.000
_cell.length_c   1.000
_cell.angle_alpha   90.00
_cell.angle_beta   90.00
_cell.angle_gamma   90.00
#
_symmetry.space_group_name_H-M   'P 1'
#
loop_
_entity.id
_entity.type
_entity.pdbx_description
1 polymer ?
#
loop_
_entity_poly.entity_id
_entity_poly.type
_entity_poly.pdbx_seq_one_letter_code
_entity_poly.pdbx_strand_id
1 'polypeptide(L)'
;IALSVKKAPEDYAPMPEGSEAHWEVVERILFLYAKLNPGQGYVQGMNEIIGPIYYSFACNPDSEWRGHAEADCFFCFTNLMGEIRDFFIKSLDEAECGINGMMCKLGEQLKSRDSAVWFRLHDQELYPQYYSFR
;
A
#
# COMPACT_ATOMS: atom_id res chain seq x y z
N ILE A 1 31.88 -16.45 10.13
CA ILE A 1 31.50 -15.02 10.08
C ILE A 1 30.22 -14.89 10.90
N ALA A 2 30.30 -14.37 12.12
CA ALA A 2 29.11 -14.15 12.93
C ALA A 2 28.40 -12.91 12.37
N LEU A 3 27.19 -13.09 11.83
CA LEU A 3 26.33 -11.99 11.43
C LEU A 3 25.97 -11.21 12.70
N SER A 4 26.50 -10.00 12.82
CA SER A 4 26.07 -9.05 13.84
C SER A 4 24.60 -8.76 13.60
N VAL A 5 23.73 -9.35 14.43
CA VAL A 5 22.31 -9.03 14.47
C VAL A 5 22.20 -7.64 15.08
N LYS A 6 22.37 -6.60 14.26
CA LYS A 6 21.89 -5.26 14.60
C LYS A 6 20.37 -5.32 14.52
N LYS A 7 19.75 -5.85 15.58
CA LYS A 7 18.31 -5.71 15.77
C LYS A 7 18.08 -4.22 16.00
N ALA A 8 17.34 -3.57 15.10
CA ALA A 8 16.88 -2.21 15.35
C ALA A 8 16.18 -2.19 16.73
N PRO A 9 16.34 -1.14 17.54
CA PRO A 9 15.52 -1.00 18.74
C PRO A 9 14.06 -1.09 18.31
N GLU A 10 13.37 -2.11 18.82
CA GLU A 10 11.96 -2.34 18.53
C GLU A 10 11.15 -1.35 19.39
N ASP A 11 10.75 -0.22 18.79
CA ASP A 11 9.91 0.83 19.39
C ASP A 11 8.44 0.39 19.57
N TYR A 12 8.22 -0.89 19.90
CA TYR A 12 6.90 -1.45 20.23
C TYR A 12 6.62 -1.43 21.73
N ALA A 13 7.35 -0.60 22.49
CA ALA A 13 7.09 -0.44 23.91
C ALA A 13 5.65 0.06 24.12
N PRO A 14 4.86 -0.58 24.99
CA PRO A 14 3.50 -0.13 25.28
C PRO A 14 3.51 1.34 25.71
N MET A 15 2.63 2.12 25.09
CA MET A 15 2.45 3.52 25.48
C MET A 15 1.76 3.62 26.85
N PRO A 16 1.86 4.77 27.55
CA PRO A 16 1.13 4.98 28.79
C PRO A 16 -0.37 4.73 28.64
N GLU A 17 -1.01 4.28 29.72
CA GLU A 17 -2.45 4.01 29.74
C GLU A 17 -3.25 5.25 29.26
N GLY A 18 -4.15 5.03 28.29
CA GLY A 18 -4.91 6.10 27.64
C GLY A 18 -4.23 6.73 26.40
N SER A 19 -3.04 6.25 26.03
CA SER A 19 -2.37 6.61 24.77
C SER A 19 -2.32 5.39 23.86
N GLU A 20 -2.37 5.61 22.55
CA GLU A 20 -2.22 4.56 21.54
C GLU A 20 -1.20 4.96 20.48
N ALA A 21 -0.50 3.98 19.95
CA ALA A 21 0.44 4.21 18.86
C ALA A 21 -0.31 4.24 17.53
N HIS A 22 0.13 5.11 16.62
CA HIS A 22 -0.47 5.22 15.29
C HIS A 22 -0.49 3.90 14.51
N TRP A 23 0.49 3.03 14.73
CA TRP A 23 0.52 1.71 14.09
C TRP A 23 -0.60 0.78 14.61
N GLU A 24 -1.02 0.90 15.87
CA GLU A 24 -2.15 0.13 16.44
C GLU A 24 -3.46 0.56 15.79
N VAL A 25 -3.63 1.87 15.56
CA VAL A 25 -4.80 2.41 14.84
C VAL A 25 -4.86 1.89 13.41
N VAL A 26 -3.74 1.97 12.68
CA VAL A 26 -3.64 1.48 11.31
C VAL A 26 -3.88 -0.03 11.24
N GLU A 27 -3.34 -0.81 12.18
CA GLU A 27 -3.58 -2.26 12.28
C GLU A 27 -5.08 -2.55 12.44
N ARG A 28 -5.79 -1.86 13.33
CA ARG A 28 -7.24 -2.04 13.50
C ARG A 28 -8.02 -1.73 12.23
N ILE A 29 -7.70 -0.63 11.55
CA ILE A 29 -8.37 -0.26 10.30
C ILE A 29 -8.18 -1.36 9.24
N LEU A 30 -6.94 -1.82 9.03
CA LEU A 30 -6.63 -2.90 8.08
C LEU A 30 -7.31 -4.22 8.47
N PHE A 31 -7.33 -4.54 9.77
CA PHE A 31 -8.01 -5.72 10.30
C PHE A 31 -9.51 -5.67 10.03
N LEU A 32 -10.17 -4.56 10.35
CA LEU A 32 -11.60 -4.37 10.11
C LEU A 32 -11.92 -4.42 8.61
N TYR A 33 -11.13 -3.76 7.78
CA TYR A 33 -11.29 -3.81 6.32
C TYR A 33 -11.21 -5.25 5.80
N ALA A 34 -10.20 -6.01 6.23
CA ALA A 34 -10.03 -7.40 5.82
C ALA A 34 -11.18 -8.30 6.30
N LYS A 35 -11.71 -8.06 7.51
CA LYS A 35 -12.88 -8.79 8.04
C LYS A 35 -14.16 -8.49 7.26
N LEU A 36 -14.34 -7.25 6.82
CA LEU A 36 -15.50 -6.82 6.03
C LEU A 36 -15.41 -7.24 4.55
N ASN A 37 -14.20 -7.50 4.04
CA ASN A 37 -13.94 -7.85 2.64
C ASN A 37 -13.23 -9.21 2.52
N PRO A 38 -13.85 -10.34 2.94
CA PRO A 38 -13.18 -11.65 2.99
C PRO A 38 -12.76 -12.20 1.62
N GLY A 39 -13.34 -11.71 0.51
CA GLY A 39 -12.93 -12.08 -0.84
C GLY A 39 -11.58 -11.50 -1.28
N GLN A 40 -11.09 -10.47 -0.58
CA GLN A 40 -9.79 -9.85 -0.79
C GLN A 40 -8.87 -10.09 0.41
N GLY A 41 -9.37 -9.86 1.62
CA GLY A 41 -8.58 -9.90 2.85
C GLY A 41 -7.56 -8.77 2.93
N TYR A 42 -6.52 -8.99 3.72
CA TYR A 42 -5.34 -8.12 3.75
C TYR A 42 -4.28 -8.62 2.78
N VAL A 43 -3.67 -7.70 2.05
CA VAL A 43 -2.54 -7.96 1.15
C VAL A 43 -1.42 -6.98 1.49
N GLN A 44 -0.19 -7.49 1.57
CA GLN A 44 0.99 -6.66 1.79
C GLN A 44 1.05 -5.54 0.72
N GLY A 45 1.33 -4.31 1.16
CA GLY A 45 1.25 -3.11 0.33
C GLY A 45 0.04 -2.23 0.68
N MET A 46 -1.06 -2.81 1.18
CA MET A 46 -2.20 -2.02 1.69
C MET A 46 -1.79 -1.10 2.85
N ASN A 47 -0.81 -1.53 3.66
CA ASN A 47 -0.23 -0.75 4.74
C ASN A 47 0.50 0.53 4.23
N GLU A 48 1.05 0.50 3.01
CA GLU A 48 1.68 1.67 2.39
C GLU A 48 0.63 2.66 1.88
N ILE A 49 -0.53 2.17 1.43
CA ILE A 49 -1.65 2.99 0.94
C ILE A 49 -2.35 3.73 2.08
N ILE A 50 -2.61 3.03 3.19
CA ILE A 50 -3.32 3.63 4.34
C ILE A 50 -2.47 4.67 5.08
N GLY A 51 -1.14 4.53 5.07
CA GLY A 51 -0.22 5.41 5.79
C GLY A 51 -0.42 6.90 5.49
N PRO A 52 -0.34 7.34 4.22
CA PRO A 52 -0.57 8.73 3.83
C PRO A 52 -1.98 9.25 4.15
N ILE A 53 -3.00 8.40 4.03
CA ILE A 53 -4.40 8.75 4.32
C ILE A 53 -4.55 9.04 5.82
N TYR A 54 -4.12 8.09 6.65
CA TYR A 54 -4.19 8.23 8.09
C TYR A 54 -3.36 9.40 8.59
N TYR A 55 -2.12 9.55 8.11
CA TYR A 55 -1.25 10.67 8.47
C TYR A 55 -1.92 12.02 8.19
N SER A 56 -2.55 12.16 7.02
CA SER A 56 -3.24 13.40 6.65
C SER A 56 -4.36 13.77 7.63
N PHE A 57 -5.13 12.79 8.12
CA PHE A 57 -6.19 13.03 9.11
C PHE A 57 -5.64 13.19 10.54
N ALA A 58 -4.69 12.36 10.95
CA ALA A 58 -4.09 12.40 12.28
C ALA A 58 -3.26 13.66 12.54
N CYS A 59 -2.73 14.29 11.49
CA CYS A 59 -1.97 15.55 11.59
C CYS A 59 -2.81 16.79 11.26
N ASN A 60 -4.13 16.69 11.18
CA ASN A 60 -5.00 17.85 10.95
C ASN A 60 -4.75 18.93 12.03
N PRO A 61 -4.64 20.23 11.70
CA PRO A 61 -4.43 21.28 12.71
C PRO A 61 -5.58 21.39 13.72
N ASP A 62 -6.81 21.08 13.31
CA ASP A 62 -7.99 21.10 14.16
C ASP A 62 -8.06 19.85 15.03
N SER A 63 -8.12 20.03 16.35
CA SER A 63 -8.19 18.93 17.32
C SER A 63 -9.49 18.13 17.26
N GLU A 64 -10.60 18.77 16.90
CA GLU A 64 -11.89 18.11 16.74
C GLU A 64 -11.82 17.13 15.57
N TRP A 65 -11.23 17.57 14.45
CA TRP A 65 -11.08 16.74 13.25
C TRP A 65 -10.10 15.58 13.47
N ARG A 66 -9.02 15.79 14.22
CA ARG A 66 -8.11 14.70 14.61
C ARG A 66 -8.84 13.61 15.40
N GLY A 67 -9.86 13.95 16.18
CA GLY A 67 -10.69 12.99 16.91
C GLY A 67 -11.45 12.01 16.00
N HIS A 68 -11.60 12.33 14.71
CA HIS A 68 -12.27 11.49 13.72
C HIS A 68 -11.31 10.74 12.78
N ALA A 69 -9.99 10.89 12.97
CA ALA A 69 -8.99 10.41 12.02
C ALA A 69 -9.05 8.91 11.72
N GLU A 70 -9.32 8.05 12.72
CA GLU A 70 -9.44 6.60 12.51
C GLU A 70 -10.65 6.27 11.61
N ALA A 71 -11.82 6.84 11.93
CA ALA A 71 -13.06 6.57 11.19
C ALA A 71 -13.00 7.14 9.77
N ASP A 72 -12.54 8.37 9.61
CA ASP A 72 -12.39 9.01 8.30
C ASP A 72 -11.37 8.27 7.43
N CYS A 73 -10.26 7.83 8.04
CA CYS A 73 -9.28 6.97 7.37
C CYS A 73 -9.90 5.66 6.90
N PHE A 74 -10.66 4.96 7.76
CA PHE A 74 -11.31 3.70 7.39
C PHE A 74 -12.21 3.86 6.16
N PHE A 75 -13.08 4.88 6.12
CA PHE A 75 -13.99 5.08 4.99
C PHE A 75 -13.27 5.58 3.74
N CYS A 76 -12.32 6.51 3.87
CA CYS A 76 -11.52 6.98 2.75
C CYS A 76 -10.70 5.84 2.12
N PHE A 77 -10.03 5.04 2.96
CA PHE A 77 -9.30 3.86 2.55
C PHE A 77 -10.23 2.84 1.86
N THR A 78 -11.41 2.58 2.44
CA THR A 78 -12.37 1.63 1.85
C THR A 78 -12.83 2.06 0.46
N ASN A 79 -13.12 3.36 0.26
CA ASN A 79 -13.51 3.89 -1.04
C ASN A 79 -12.38 3.77 -2.06
N LEU A 80 -11.16 4.20 -1.70
CA LEU A 80 -10.00 4.08 -2.58
C LEU A 80 -9.75 2.61 -2.96
N MET A 81 -9.76 1.71 -1.98
CA MET A 81 -9.59 0.29 -2.23
C MET A 81 -10.68 -0.28 -3.13
N GLY A 82 -11.90 0.26 -3.12
CA GLY A 82 -12.94 -0.11 -4.07
C GLY A 82 -12.57 0.16 -5.54
N GLU A 83 -11.78 1.20 -5.80
CA GLU A 83 -11.31 1.58 -7.14
C GLU A 83 -10.08 0.80 -7.58
N ILE A 84 -9.16 0.48 -6.65
CA ILE A 84 -7.87 -0.16 -6.93
C ILE A 84 -7.81 -1.64 -6.54
N ARG A 85 -8.93 -2.24 -6.14
CA ARG A 85 -9.03 -3.62 -5.63
C ARG A 85 -8.39 -4.64 -6.55
N ASP A 86 -8.51 -4.44 -7.85
CA ASP A 86 -8.09 -5.40 -8.86
C ASP A 86 -6.56 -5.60 -8.88
N PHE A 87 -5.79 -4.68 -8.29
CA PHE A 87 -4.35 -4.81 -8.09
C PHE A 87 -3.99 -5.78 -6.93
N PHE A 88 -4.94 -6.05 -6.04
CA PHE A 88 -4.71 -6.81 -4.80
C PHE A 88 -5.39 -8.18 -4.82
N ILE A 89 -6.21 -8.50 -5.82
CA ILE A 89 -6.86 -9.80 -5.95
C ILE A 89 -6.13 -10.62 -7.01
N LYS A 90 -5.44 -11.68 -6.58
CA LYS A 90 -4.66 -12.56 -7.46
C LYS A 90 -5.46 -13.12 -8.65
N SER A 91 -6.74 -13.42 -8.47
CA SER A 91 -7.58 -13.90 -9.58
C SER A 91 -7.90 -12.84 -10.63
N LEU A 92 -7.56 -11.57 -10.38
CA LEU A 92 -7.74 -10.44 -11.27
C LEU A 92 -6.41 -9.94 -11.86
N ASP A 93 -5.27 -10.59 -11.58
CA ASP A 93 -3.96 -10.14 -12.09
C ASP A 93 -3.93 -10.02 -13.63
N GLU A 94 -4.60 -10.94 -14.33
CA GLU A 94 -4.74 -11.00 -15.79
C GLU A 94 -5.89 -10.14 -16.36
N ALA A 95 -6.67 -9.47 -15.50
CA ALA A 95 -7.70 -8.54 -15.96
C ALA A 95 -7.06 -7.31 -16.62
N GLU A 96 -7.79 -6.62 -17.48
CA GLU A 96 -7.29 -5.40 -18.15
C GLU A 96 -6.97 -4.26 -17.17
N CYS A 97 -7.72 -4.21 -16.07
CA CYS A 97 -7.52 -3.34 -14.92
C CYS A 97 -6.68 -4.01 -13.82
N GLY A 98 -6.26 -5.26 -14.00
CA GLY A 98 -5.37 -5.98 -13.11
C GLY A 98 -3.93 -5.48 -13.21
N ILE A 99 -3.08 -6.02 -12.33
CA ILE A 99 -1.69 -5.58 -12.25
C ILE A 99 -0.90 -5.85 -13.53
N ASN A 100 -1.12 -6.98 -14.21
CA ASN A 100 -0.42 -7.29 -15.47
C ASN A 100 -0.88 -6.34 -16.57
N GLY A 101 -2.18 -6.01 -16.63
CA GLY A 101 -2.72 -5.01 -17.54
C GLY A 101 -2.07 -3.63 -17.36
N MET A 102 -1.89 -3.20 -16.10
CA MET A 102 -1.22 -1.93 -15.80
C MET A 102 0.28 -1.94 -16.14
N MET A 103 0.98 -3.05 -15.91
CA MET A 103 2.38 -3.20 -16.32
C MET A 103 2.56 -3.19 -17.85
N CYS A 104 1.65 -3.82 -18.59
CA CYS A 104 1.62 -3.73 -20.05
C CYS A 104 1.42 -2.30 -20.52
N LYS A 105 0.42 -1.59 -19.96
CA LYS A 105 0.16 -0.17 -20.27
C LYS A 105 1.40 0.70 -19.99
N LEU A 106 2.09 0.47 -18.88
CA LEU A 106 3.36 1.16 -18.58
C LEU A 106 4.42 0.88 -19.65
N GLY A 107 4.60 -0.38 -20.04
CA GLY A 107 5.56 -0.78 -21.07
C GLY A 107 5.28 -0.13 -22.44
N GLU A 108 4.01 -0.06 -22.83
CA GLU A 108 3.57 0.61 -24.07
C GLU A 108 3.79 2.13 -24.01
N GLN A 109 3.47 2.76 -22.89
CA GLN A 109 3.75 4.19 -22.69
C GLN A 109 5.25 4.48 -22.73
N LEU A 110 6.08 3.63 -22.10
CA LEU A 110 7.53 3.77 -22.16
C LEU A 110 8.05 3.62 -23.59
N LYS A 111 7.60 2.60 -24.32
CA LYS A 111 8.01 2.37 -25.71
C LYS A 111 7.67 3.54 -26.64
N SER A 112 6.49 4.13 -26.45
CA SER A 112 6.02 5.26 -27.27
C SER A 112 6.70 6.58 -26.96
N ARG A 113 7.06 6.83 -25.69
CA ARG A 113 7.67 8.10 -25.26
C ARG A 113 9.20 8.06 -25.26
N ASP A 114 9.80 6.92 -24.96
CA ASP A 114 11.24 6.71 -24.92
C ASP A 114 11.59 5.27 -25.31
N SER A 115 11.61 5.02 -26.62
CA SER A 115 11.96 3.70 -27.16
C SER A 115 13.39 3.28 -26.80
N ALA A 116 14.31 4.23 -26.60
CA ALA A 116 15.70 3.93 -26.28
C ALA A 116 15.82 3.29 -24.89
N VAL A 117 15.14 3.85 -23.89
CA VAL A 117 15.03 3.24 -22.56
C VAL A 117 14.32 1.90 -22.63
N TRP A 118 13.19 1.82 -23.36
CA TRP A 118 12.46 0.56 -23.52
C TRP A 118 13.33 -0.56 -24.09
N PHE A 119 14.06 -0.29 -25.19
CA PHE A 119 14.98 -1.27 -25.80
C PHE A 119 16.10 -1.65 -24.84
N ARG A 120 16.65 -0.69 -24.08
CA ARG A 120 17.73 -0.99 -23.13
C ARG A 120 17.27 -1.90 -22.00
N LEU A 121 16.08 -1.70 -21.46
CA LEU A 121 15.50 -2.59 -20.46
C LEU A 121 15.28 -4.00 -21.04
N HIS A 122 14.79 -4.08 -22.29
CA HIS A 122 14.56 -5.36 -22.95
C HIS A 122 15.86 -6.13 -23.26
N ASP A 123 16.89 -5.44 -23.75
CA ASP A 123 18.23 -5.98 -24.03
C ASP A 123 18.92 -6.52 -22.77
N GLN A 124 18.60 -5.94 -21.61
CA GLN A 124 19.09 -6.38 -20.30
C GLN A 124 18.21 -7.47 -19.66
N GLU A 125 17.17 -7.95 -20.35
CA GLU A 125 16.19 -8.90 -19.82
C GLU A 125 15.51 -8.39 -18.52
N LEU A 126 15.35 -7.07 -18.39
CA LEU A 126 14.64 -6.44 -17.29
C LEU A 126 13.14 -6.43 -17.57
N TYR A 127 12.48 -7.48 -17.08
CA TYR A 127 11.03 -7.60 -17.18
C TYR A 127 10.29 -6.57 -16.30
N PRO A 128 9.16 -5.99 -16.76
CA PRO A 128 8.39 -4.99 -16.01
C PRO A 128 8.12 -5.36 -14.54
N GLN A 129 7.80 -6.62 -14.27
CA GLN A 129 7.51 -7.14 -12.94
C GLN A 129 8.61 -6.83 -11.91
N TYR A 130 9.86 -6.63 -12.33
CA TYR A 130 10.98 -6.37 -11.43
C TYR A 130 11.07 -4.93 -10.95
N TYR A 131 10.46 -3.98 -11.65
CA TYR A 131 10.59 -2.55 -11.35
C TYR A 131 9.25 -1.81 -11.23
N SER A 132 8.18 -2.31 -11.84
CA SER A 132 6.86 -1.69 -11.79
C SER A 132 5.93 -2.30 -10.74
N PHE A 133 6.29 -3.45 -10.18
CA PHE A 133 5.55 -4.09 -9.09
C PHE A 133 6.39 -4.06 -7.81
N ARG A 134 5.80 -3.61 -6.70
CA ARG A 134 6.46 -3.51 -5.39
C ARG A 134 5.47 -3.73 -4.26
#